data_AF-A0A849DMR1-F1
#
_entry.id   AF-A0A849DMR1-F1
#
_cell.length_a   1.000
_cell.length_b   1.000
_cell.length_c   1.000
_cell.angle_alpha   90.00
_cell.angle_beta   90.00
_cell.angle_gamma   90.00
#
_symmetry.space_group_name_H-M   'P 1'
#
loop_
_entity.id
_entity.type
_entity.pdbx_description
1 polymer ?
#
loop_
_entity_poly.entity_id
_entity_poly.type
_entity_poly.pdbx_seq_one_letter_code
_entity_poly.pdbx_strand_id
1 'polypeptide(L)'
;MAGDRAHAHSLVDALLGEPDAAADRTVEVLNAHAATLAWVRDTTGAYPAPPNVAQALDTVAERLRTGDDRRDPVPVLGQAAVDALAAHRMTDAA
;
A
#
# COMPACT_ATOMS: atom_id res chain seq x y z
N MET A 1 -19.38 16.15 -30.48
CA MET A 1 -18.88 14.80 -30.12
C MET A 1 -17.46 14.85 -29.55
N ALA A 2 -16.38 14.99 -30.34
CA ALA A 2 -15.01 15.03 -29.77
C ALA A 2 -14.70 16.32 -28.99
N GLY A 3 -15.19 17.47 -29.47
CA GLY A 3 -15.03 18.78 -28.82
C GLY A 3 -15.74 18.91 -27.47
N ASP A 4 -16.95 18.34 -27.35
CA ASP A 4 -17.71 18.37 -26.08
C ASP A 4 -17.02 17.58 -24.97
N ARG A 5 -16.39 16.45 -25.32
CA ARG A 5 -15.68 15.61 -24.35
C ARG A 5 -14.40 16.28 -23.83
N ALA A 6 -13.64 16.91 -24.72
CA ALA A 6 -12.45 17.65 -24.35
C ALA A 6 -12.79 18.86 -23.46
N HIS A 7 -13.89 19.56 -23.79
CA HIS A 7 -14.38 20.67 -22.97
C HIS A 7 -14.88 20.23 -21.59
N ALA A 8 -15.58 19.09 -21.51
CA ALA A 8 -16.01 18.52 -20.23
C ALA A 8 -14.83 18.14 -19.32
N HIS A 9 -13.75 17.55 -19.87
CA HIS A 9 -12.54 17.29 -19.08
C HIS A 9 -11.90 18.58 -18.58
N SER A 10 -11.77 19.60 -19.43
CA SER A 10 -11.17 20.87 -19.02
C SER A 10 -11.97 21.58 -17.91
N LEU A 11 -13.30 21.43 -17.90
CA LEU A 11 -14.15 21.95 -16.83
C LEU A 11 -13.98 21.19 -15.52
N VAL A 12 -13.81 19.87 -15.59
CA VAL A 12 -13.55 19.02 -14.41
C VAL A 12 -12.20 19.38 -13.79
N ASP A 13 -11.15 19.51 -14.60
CA ASP A 13 -9.81 19.91 -14.13
C ASP A 13 -9.84 21.32 -13.51
N ALA A 14 -10.58 22.25 -14.12
CA ALA A 14 -10.75 23.61 -13.60
C ALA A 14 -11.54 23.67 -12.28
N LEU A 15 -12.46 22.73 -12.05
CA LEU A 15 -13.29 22.67 -10.83
C LEU A 15 -12.60 21.93 -9.68
N LEU A 16 -11.84 20.88 -9.98
CA LEU A 16 -11.21 20.01 -8.98
C LEU A 16 -9.76 20.41 -8.67
N GLY A 17 -9.12 21.19 -9.54
CA GLY A 17 -7.70 21.54 -9.41
C GLY A 17 -6.77 20.39 -9.80
N GLU A 18 -5.47 20.61 -9.59
CA GLU A 18 -4.45 19.59 -9.85
C GLU A 18 -4.54 18.46 -8.80
N PRO A 19 -4.31 17.19 -9.20
CA PRO A 19 -4.23 16.07 -8.27
C PRO A 19 -3.22 16.30 -7.15
N ASP A 20 -3.60 15.98 -5.91
CA ASP A 20 -2.67 15.98 -4.79
C ASP A 20 -1.82 14.71 -4.83
N ALA A 21 -0.60 14.83 -5.33
CA ALA A 21 0.35 13.73 -5.43
C ALA A 21 0.62 13.02 -4.08
N ALA A 22 0.50 13.73 -2.94
CA ALA A 22 0.65 13.11 -1.62
C ALA A 22 -0.58 12.24 -1.27
N ALA A 23 -1.78 12.69 -1.66
CA ALA A 23 -3.00 11.92 -1.50
C ALA A 23 -2.99 10.67 -2.39
N ASP A 24 -2.61 10.81 -3.67
CA ASP A 24 -2.46 9.69 -4.60
C ASP A 24 -1.47 8.65 -4.06
N ARG A 25 -0.31 9.11 -3.58
CA ARG A 25 0.68 8.25 -2.95
C ARG A 25 0.12 7.51 -1.73
N THR A 26 -0.64 8.20 -0.90
CA THR A 26 -1.25 7.59 0.30
C THR A 26 -2.21 6.47 -0.11
N VAL A 27 -3.03 6.68 -1.13
CA VAL A 27 -3.97 5.69 -1.67
C VAL A 27 -3.24 4.48 -2.25
N GLU A 28 -2.18 4.69 -3.03
CA GLU A 28 -1.34 3.60 -3.56
C GLU A 28 -0.77 2.72 -2.45
N VAL A 29 -0.20 3.34 -1.41
CA VAL A 29 0.40 2.61 -0.29
C VAL A 29 -0.67 1.85 0.51
N LEU A 30 -1.84 2.45 0.75
CA LEU A 30 -2.95 1.78 1.44
C LEU A 30 -3.45 0.56 0.66
N ASN A 31 -3.57 0.67 -0.67
CA ASN A 31 -3.98 -0.45 -1.52
C ASN A 31 -2.95 -1.58 -1.50
N ALA A 32 -1.66 -1.27 -1.64
CA ALA A 32 -0.60 -2.26 -1.57
C ALA A 32 -0.53 -2.93 -0.19
N HIS A 33 -0.74 -2.16 0.88
CA HIS A 33 -0.75 -2.69 2.24
C HIS A 33 -1.93 -3.62 2.48
N ALA A 34 -3.13 -3.24 2.05
CA ALA A 34 -4.31 -4.10 2.15
C ALA A 34 -4.15 -5.41 1.36
N ALA A 35 -3.61 -5.34 0.14
CA ALA A 35 -3.31 -6.51 -0.68
C ALA A 35 -2.27 -7.43 0.00
N THR A 36 -1.25 -6.84 0.64
CA THR A 36 -0.23 -7.58 1.37
C THR A 36 -0.81 -8.30 2.60
N LEU A 37 -1.67 -7.64 3.38
CA LEU A 37 -2.35 -8.27 4.52
C LEU A 37 -3.29 -9.40 4.07
N ALA A 38 -3.97 -9.23 2.95
CA ALA A 38 -4.79 -10.30 2.34
C ALA A 38 -3.91 -11.50 1.95
N TRP A 39 -2.76 -11.26 1.31
CA TRP A 39 -1.81 -12.32 0.99
C TRP A 39 -1.27 -13.03 2.24
N VAL A 40 -0.96 -12.30 3.32
CA VAL A 40 -0.53 -12.89 4.59
C VAL A 40 -1.63 -13.82 5.15
N ARG A 41 -2.88 -13.36 5.15
CA ARG A 41 -4.03 -14.17 5.56
C ARG A 41 -4.13 -15.44 4.72
N ASP A 42 -4.07 -15.33 3.40
CA ASP A 42 -4.22 -16.47 2.49
C ASP A 42 -3.06 -17.47 2.64
N THR A 43 -1.86 -16.98 2.93
CA THR A 43 -0.64 -17.80 3.06
C THR A 43 -0.54 -18.50 4.41
N THR A 44 -1.02 -17.87 5.48
CA THR A 44 -0.88 -18.39 6.85
C THR A 44 -2.16 -19.00 7.40
N GLY A 45 -3.32 -18.69 6.81
CA GLY A 45 -4.63 -19.00 7.38
C GLY A 45 -4.98 -18.19 8.63
N ALA A 46 -4.12 -17.26 9.06
CA ALA A 46 -4.32 -16.47 10.27
C ALA A 46 -5.12 -15.18 9.99
N TYR A 47 -6.13 -14.92 10.82
CA TYR A 47 -6.81 -13.63 10.88
C TYR A 47 -7.19 -13.28 12.34
N PRO A 48 -6.74 -12.13 12.88
CA PRO A 48 -5.84 -11.15 12.27
C PRO A 48 -4.44 -11.72 11.99
N ALA A 49 -3.64 -11.00 11.18
CA ALA A 49 -2.23 -11.34 10.98
C ALA A 49 -1.49 -11.34 12.33
N PRO A 50 -0.43 -12.15 12.49
CA PRO A 50 0.38 -12.15 13.71
C PRO A 50 0.86 -10.74 14.09
N PRO A 51 0.82 -10.34 15.39
CA PRO A 51 1.06 -8.95 15.79
C PRO A 51 2.41 -8.38 15.34
N ASN A 52 3.47 -9.19 15.39
CA ASN A 52 4.81 -8.82 14.91
C ASN A 52 4.86 -8.62 13.39
N VAL A 53 4.10 -9.41 12.63
CA VAL A 53 3.99 -9.26 11.16
C VAL A 53 3.20 -7.99 10.82
N ALA A 54 2.07 -7.77 11.48
CA ALA A 54 1.26 -6.58 11.29
C ALA A 54 2.05 -5.30 11.60
N GLN A 55 2.76 -5.26 12.74
CA GLN A 55 3.57 -4.12 13.14
C GLN A 55 4.71 -3.83 12.14
N ALA A 56 5.36 -4.87 11.61
CA ALA A 56 6.40 -4.71 10.59
C ALA A 56 5.84 -4.07 9.30
N LEU A 57 4.67 -4.53 8.85
CA LEU A 57 4.00 -3.99 7.67
C LEU A 57 3.50 -2.57 7.87
N ASP A 58 2.94 -2.24 9.04
CA ASP A 58 2.53 -0.89 9.41
C ASP A 58 3.71 0.09 9.36
N THR A 59 4.87 -0.32 9.88
CA THR A 59 6.09 0.49 9.89
C THR A 59 6.57 0.79 8.46
N VAL A 60 6.55 -0.21 7.58
CA VAL A 60 6.97 -0.06 6.19
C VAL A 60 5.96 0.80 5.41
N ALA A 61 4.67 0.57 5.60
CA ALA A 61 3.61 1.36 4.97
C ALA A 61 3.71 2.83 5.39
N GLU A 62 3.93 3.13 6.67
CA GLU A 62 4.05 4.51 7.15
C GLU A 62 5.23 5.24 6.48
N ARG A 63 6.39 4.58 6.39
CA ARG A 63 7.56 5.13 5.68
C ARG A 63 7.31 5.40 4.19
N LEU A 64 6.49 4.58 3.54
CA LEU A 64 6.15 4.76 2.13
C LEU A 64 5.16 5.92 1.92
N ARG A 65 4.30 6.20 2.91
CA ARG A 65 3.34 7.33 2.90
C ARG A 65 4.03 8.68 3.07
N THR A 66 5.09 8.78 3.87
CA THR A 66 5.80 10.06 4.05
C THR A 66 6.47 10.57 2.77
N GLY A 67 6.62 9.71 1.75
CA GLY A 67 7.22 10.07 0.47
C GLY A 67 8.75 10.10 0.48
N ASP A 68 9.38 9.87 1.64
CA ASP A 68 10.84 9.70 1.75
C ASP A 68 11.32 8.47 0.98
N ASP A 69 10.46 7.45 0.89
CA ASP A 69 10.68 6.26 0.10
C ASP A 69 9.80 6.25 -1.16
N ARG A 70 10.42 6.54 -2.30
CA ARG A 70 9.77 6.62 -3.62
C ARG A 70 9.66 5.29 -4.36
N ARG A 71 10.08 4.18 -3.74
CA ARG A 71 9.95 2.86 -4.36
C ARG A 71 8.48 2.47 -4.52
N ASP A 72 8.21 1.58 -5.46
CA ASP A 72 6.87 1.00 -5.65
C ASP A 72 6.43 0.29 -4.35
N PRO A 73 5.27 0.64 -3.77
CA PRO A 73 4.79 0.05 -2.53
C PRO A 73 4.57 -1.46 -2.64
N VAL A 74 4.15 -1.97 -3.80
CA VAL A 74 3.77 -3.38 -3.99
C VAL A 74 4.96 -4.33 -3.74
N PRO A 75 6.09 -4.23 -4.44
CA PRO A 75 7.24 -5.09 -4.19
C PRO A 75 7.88 -4.85 -2.81
N VAL A 76 7.84 -3.61 -2.29
CA VAL A 76 8.43 -3.29 -0.98
C VAL A 76 7.65 -3.95 0.15
N LEU A 77 6.32 -3.81 0.16
CA LEU A 77 5.47 -4.45 1.17
C LEU A 77 5.44 -5.97 1.00
N GLY A 78 5.46 -6.47 -0.23
CA GLY A 78 5.56 -7.91 -0.49
C GLY A 78 6.83 -8.53 0.10
N GLN A 79 7.99 -7.89 -0.10
CA GLN A 79 9.24 -8.36 0.51
C GLN A 79 9.20 -8.26 2.04
N ALA A 80 8.70 -7.14 2.58
CA ALA A 80 8.57 -6.96 4.02
C ALA A 80 7.67 -8.05 4.65
N ALA A 81 6.62 -8.48 3.97
CA ALA A 81 5.75 -9.57 4.43
C ALA A 81 6.48 -10.92 4.47
N VAL A 82 7.26 -11.24 3.44
CA VAL A 82 8.07 -12.47 3.40
C VAL A 82 9.08 -12.46 4.54
N ASP A 83 9.79 -11.35 4.75
CA ASP A 83 10.81 -11.22 5.79
C ASP A 83 10.18 -11.32 7.19
N ALA A 84 9.06 -10.64 7.41
CA ALA A 84 8.35 -10.67 8.70
C ALA A 84 7.79 -12.06 9.02
N LEU A 85 7.25 -12.78 8.02
CA LEU A 85 6.77 -14.15 8.20
C LEU A 85 7.92 -15.12 8.47
N ALA A 86 9.06 -14.96 7.80
CA ALA A 86 10.25 -15.77 8.07
C ALA A 86 10.72 -15.57 9.51
N ALA A 87 10.82 -14.31 9.96
CA ALA A 87 11.18 -13.97 11.33
C ALA A 87 10.18 -14.53 12.36
N HIS A 88 8.88 -14.41 12.09
CA HIS A 88 7.84 -14.95 12.97
C HIS A 88 7.97 -16.47 13.18
N ARG A 89 8.19 -17.23 12.11
CA ARG A 89 8.34 -18.69 12.18
C ARG A 89 9.60 -19.12 12.94
N MET A 90 10.68 -18.33 12.87
CA MET A 90 11.89 -18.60 13.64
C MET A 90 11.65 -18.41 15.14
N THR A 91 10.83 -17.43 15.53
CA THR A 91 10.44 -17.21 16.93
C THR A 91 9.52 -18.31 17.45
N ASP A 92 8.57 -18.78 16.65
CA ASP A 92 7.64 -19.85 17.06
C ASP A 92 8.31 -21.23 17.16
N ALA A 93 9.45 -21.44 16.48
CA ALA A 93 10.21 -22.68 16.52
C ALA A 93 11.23 -22.75 17.67
N ALA A 94 11.40 -21.68 18.44
CA ALA A 94 12.32 -21.56 19.57
C ALA A 94 11.61 -21.82 20.90
#